data_AF-A0A3C0AIR9-F1
#
_entry.id   AF-A0A3C0AIR9-F1
#
_cell.length_a   1.000
_cell.length_b   1.000
_cell.length_c   1.000
_cell.angle_alpha   90.00
_cell.angle_beta   90.00
_cell.angle_gamma   90.00
#
_symmetry.space_group_name_H-M   'P 1'
#
loop_
_entity.id
_entity.type
_entity.pdbx_description
1 polymer ?
#
loop_
_entity_poly.entity_id
_entity_poly.type
_entity_poly.pdbx_seq_one_letter_code
_entity_poly.pdbx_strand_id
1 'polypeptide(L)'
;MGSDGVTELSNGNYVVRSSYWDNALVEDAGAVTFGDGTTGVTGVVSADNSFVGSTRFDKIGSNGLIELSNGNFLVRSYYWDNDGMINAGAVTFGDGSTGVSGIISTSNSIVGFEPSSYYLTAKLMQTILDDLNNTYYVTMKDEGRVWVGSQ
;
A
#
# COMPACT_ATOMS: atom_id res chain seq x y z
N MET A 1 -14.35 0.99 8.10
CA MET A 1 -13.89 0.63 6.74
C MET A 1 -14.21 1.80 5.81
N GLY A 2 -13.32 2.10 4.86
CA GLY A 2 -13.55 3.10 3.82
C GLY A 2 -13.28 4.55 4.24
N SER A 3 -12.50 4.78 5.30
CA SER A 3 -12.17 6.13 5.78
C SER A 3 -11.52 7.01 4.72
N ASP A 4 -10.85 6.40 3.74
CA ASP A 4 -10.11 7.08 2.67
C ASP A 4 -10.74 6.84 1.30
N GLY A 5 -11.96 6.31 1.28
CA GLY A 5 -12.76 6.06 0.08
C GLY A 5 -12.51 4.71 -0.60
N VAL A 6 -13.12 4.60 -1.78
CA VAL A 6 -13.05 3.45 -2.68
C VAL A 6 -12.46 3.93 -4.00
N THR A 7 -11.54 3.15 -4.56
CA THR A 7 -11.00 3.36 -5.91
C THR A 7 -11.49 2.21 -6.79
N GLU A 8 -12.31 2.53 -7.77
CA GLU A 8 -12.66 1.60 -8.85
C GLU A 8 -11.46 1.49 -9.80
N LEU A 9 -11.11 0.26 -10.16
CA LEU A 9 -10.09 -0.06 -11.16
C LEU A 9 -10.75 -0.18 -12.53
N SER A 10 -9.97 0.07 -13.59
CA SER A 10 -10.38 -0.02 -15.00
C SER A 10 -10.93 -1.39 -15.42
N ASN A 11 -10.57 -2.46 -14.70
CA ASN A 11 -11.11 -3.81 -14.93
C ASN A 11 -12.46 -4.05 -14.24
N GLY A 12 -13.02 -3.06 -13.55
CA GLY A 12 -14.30 -3.12 -12.84
C GLY A 12 -14.21 -3.62 -11.40
N ASN A 13 -13.04 -4.09 -10.95
CA ASN A 13 -12.80 -4.38 -9.54
C ASN A 13 -12.57 -3.09 -8.75
N TYR A 14 -12.50 -3.19 -7.43
CA TYR A 14 -12.32 -2.02 -6.58
C TYR A 14 -11.40 -2.29 -5.40
N VAL A 15 -10.82 -1.22 -4.88
CA VAL A 15 -9.98 -1.24 -3.70
C VAL A 15 -10.50 -0.25 -2.68
N VAL A 16 -10.76 -0.73 -1.47
CA VAL A 16 -11.24 0.06 -0.33
C VAL A 16 -10.06 0.38 0.58
N ARG A 17 -9.89 1.65 0.92
CA ARG A 17 -8.82 2.08 1.83
C ARG A 17 -9.38 2.51 3.18
N SER A 18 -8.79 1.98 4.23
CA SER A 18 -9.18 2.21 5.63
C SER A 18 -7.95 2.49 6.49
N SER A 19 -7.25 3.60 6.25
CA SER A 19 -5.97 3.90 6.92
C SER A 19 -6.09 4.11 8.44
N TYR A 20 -7.27 4.48 8.94
CA TYR A 20 -7.57 4.57 10.38
C TYR A 20 -8.22 3.30 10.95
N TRP A 21 -8.04 2.15 10.28
CA TRP A 21 -8.53 0.88 10.80
C TRP A 21 -7.55 0.33 11.84
N ASP A 22 -8.08 -0.09 12.99
CA ASP A 22 -7.31 -0.70 14.07
C ASP A 22 -7.17 -2.21 13.87
N ASN A 23 -5.94 -2.72 13.98
CA ASN A 23 -5.66 -4.15 13.99
C ASN A 23 -5.56 -4.64 15.43
N ALA A 24 -6.71 -5.03 16.01
CA ALA A 24 -6.83 -5.36 17.43
C ALA A 24 -6.39 -4.20 18.35
N LEU A 25 -5.20 -4.27 18.96
CA LEU A 25 -4.65 -3.22 19.85
C LEU A 25 -3.67 -2.27 19.13
N VAL A 26 -3.47 -2.49 17.83
CA VAL A 26 -2.62 -1.66 16.98
C VAL A 26 -3.49 -0.56 16.38
N GLU A 27 -3.45 0.60 17.05
CA GLU A 27 -4.12 1.83 16.65
C GLU A 27 -3.65 2.28 15.26
N ASP A 28 -4.59 2.66 14.39
CA ASP A 28 -4.31 3.22 13.06
C ASP A 28 -3.33 2.35 12.24
N ALA A 29 -3.40 1.02 12.40
CA ALA A 29 -2.61 0.09 11.59
C ALA A 29 -2.89 0.29 10.09
N GLY A 30 -4.15 0.56 9.78
CA GLY A 30 -4.63 0.74 8.42
C GLY A 30 -4.83 -0.58 7.68
N ALA A 31 -5.71 -0.52 6.67
CA ALA A 31 -6.03 -1.66 5.83
C ALA A 31 -6.38 -1.22 4.40
N VAL A 32 -5.98 -2.05 3.44
CA VAL A 32 -6.40 -1.99 2.04
C VAL A 32 -7.07 -3.31 1.69
N THR A 33 -8.33 -3.25 1.28
CA THR A 33 -9.14 -4.43 0.95
C THR A 33 -9.50 -4.39 -0.53
N PHE A 34 -9.11 -5.43 -1.26
CA PHE A 34 -9.53 -5.64 -2.64
C PHE A 34 -10.92 -6.27 -2.68
N GLY A 35 -11.75 -5.84 -3.64
CA GLY A 35 -13.06 -6.41 -3.90
C GLY A 35 -13.27 -6.67 -5.38
N ASP A 36 -13.81 -7.85 -5.68
CA ASP A 36 -14.27 -8.20 -7.02
C ASP A 36 -15.51 -7.35 -7.36
N GLY A 37 -15.54 -6.75 -8.55
CA GLY A 37 -16.64 -5.87 -8.97
C GLY A 37 -18.00 -6.56 -9.11
N THR A 38 -18.01 -7.88 -9.24
CA THR A 38 -19.21 -8.69 -9.46
C THR A 38 -19.70 -9.33 -8.17
N THR A 39 -18.80 -9.94 -7.39
CA THR A 39 -19.15 -10.64 -6.16
C THR A 39 -18.96 -9.81 -4.89
N GLY A 40 -18.19 -8.72 -4.98
CA GLY A 40 -17.76 -7.91 -3.85
C GLY A 40 -16.74 -8.63 -2.96
N VAL A 41 -16.49 -8.03 -1.80
CA VAL A 41 -15.72 -8.62 -0.69
C VAL A 41 -16.58 -8.62 0.58
N THR A 42 -16.49 -9.69 1.36
CA THR A 42 -17.24 -9.84 2.61
C THR A 42 -16.34 -10.38 3.72
N GLY A 43 -16.82 -10.27 4.96
CA GLY A 43 -16.09 -10.70 6.15
C GLY A 43 -15.45 -9.54 6.93
N VAL A 44 -14.86 -9.88 8.06
CA VAL A 44 -14.14 -8.92 8.91
C VAL A 44 -12.80 -8.59 8.26
N VAL A 45 -12.39 -7.33 8.30
CA VAL A 45 -11.05 -6.91 7.85
C VAL A 45 -10.00 -7.65 8.67
N SER A 46 -9.11 -8.36 7.99
CA SER A 46 -7.99 -9.07 8.59
C SER A 46 -6.89 -9.28 7.56
N ALA A 47 -5.74 -9.78 7.99
CA ALA A 47 -4.65 -10.16 7.08
C ALA A 47 -5.06 -11.23 6.06
N ASP A 48 -6.15 -11.99 6.27
CA ASP A 48 -6.58 -13.03 5.33
C ASP A 48 -7.21 -12.45 4.06
N ASN A 49 -7.93 -11.33 4.17
CA ASN A 49 -8.67 -10.72 3.05
C ASN A 49 -8.26 -9.28 2.74
N SER A 50 -7.33 -8.73 3.52
CA SER A 50 -6.88 -7.34 3.40
C SER A 50 -5.38 -7.26 3.61
N PHE A 51 -4.76 -6.25 3.02
CA PHE A 51 -3.38 -5.90 3.29
C PHE A 51 -3.34 -4.89 4.44
N VAL A 52 -2.72 -5.27 5.56
CA VAL A 52 -2.86 -4.57 6.85
C VAL A 52 -1.52 -4.23 7.48
N GLY A 53 -1.52 -3.17 8.30
CA GLY A 53 -0.38 -2.80 9.13
C GLY A 53 -0.23 -3.70 10.35
N SER A 54 0.97 -3.69 10.93
CA SER A 54 1.33 -4.44 12.14
C SER A 54 1.85 -3.56 13.27
N THR A 55 2.18 -2.30 12.97
CA THR A 55 2.67 -1.30 13.93
C THR A 55 1.69 -0.14 14.04
N ARG A 56 1.69 0.54 15.19
CA ARG A 56 0.80 1.67 15.44
C ARG A 56 1.11 2.78 14.45
N PHE A 57 0.06 3.38 13.91
CA PHE A 57 0.14 4.49 12.96
C PHE A 57 0.79 4.14 11.60
N ASP A 58 0.93 2.85 11.26
CA ASP A 58 1.36 2.40 9.92
C ASP A 58 0.49 3.00 8.80
N LYS A 59 -0.81 3.18 9.08
CA LYS A 59 -1.80 3.82 8.22
C LYS A 59 -1.76 3.30 6.79
N ILE A 60 -1.72 1.96 6.64
CA ILE A 60 -1.61 1.33 5.32
C ILE A 60 -2.65 1.88 4.34
N GLY A 61 -2.15 2.34 3.18
CA GLY A 61 -2.95 2.95 2.12
C GLY A 61 -3.26 4.44 2.26
N SER A 62 -2.80 5.14 3.31
CA SER A 62 -3.12 6.57 3.54
C SER A 62 -2.69 7.50 2.41
N ASN A 63 -1.72 7.09 1.58
CA ASN A 63 -1.16 7.93 0.51
C ASN A 63 -1.73 7.56 -0.87
N GLY A 64 -2.83 6.82 -0.86
CA GLY A 64 -3.59 6.48 -2.03
C GLY A 64 -3.00 5.34 -2.84
N LEU A 65 -3.65 5.10 -3.98
CA LEU A 65 -3.25 4.08 -4.94
C LEU A 65 -2.74 4.74 -6.21
N ILE A 66 -1.96 3.98 -6.97
CA ILE A 66 -1.67 4.27 -8.37
C ILE A 66 -2.15 3.06 -9.15
N GLU A 67 -3.17 3.24 -9.97
CA GLU A 67 -3.55 2.20 -10.93
C GLU A 67 -2.52 2.17 -12.07
N LEU A 68 -2.13 0.96 -12.46
CA LEU A 68 -1.23 0.65 -13.54
C LEU A 68 -2.03 0.43 -14.83
N SER A 69 -1.40 0.64 -15.98
CA SER A 69 -2.09 0.61 -17.28
C SER A 69 -2.68 -0.76 -17.64
N ASN A 70 -2.22 -1.83 -16.99
CA ASN A 70 -2.72 -3.19 -17.14
C ASN A 70 -3.80 -3.60 -16.11
N GLY A 71 -4.28 -2.65 -15.29
CA GLY A 71 -5.32 -2.88 -14.28
C GLY A 71 -4.80 -3.39 -12.94
N ASN A 72 -3.48 -3.61 -12.80
CA ASN A 72 -2.85 -3.81 -11.49
C ASN A 72 -2.74 -2.46 -10.76
N PHE A 73 -2.31 -2.48 -9.50
CA PHE A 73 -2.22 -1.25 -8.73
C PHE A 73 -1.05 -1.27 -7.74
N LEU A 74 -0.64 -0.08 -7.33
CA LEU A 74 0.35 0.12 -6.27
C LEU A 74 -0.33 0.74 -5.05
N VAL A 75 -0.13 0.15 -3.89
CA VAL A 75 -0.52 0.70 -2.59
C VAL A 75 0.64 1.51 -2.04
N ARG A 76 0.38 2.77 -1.66
CA ARG A 76 1.38 3.64 -1.05
C ARG A 76 1.09 3.83 0.44
N SER A 77 2.07 3.45 1.27
CA SER A 77 1.99 3.51 2.73
C SER A 77 3.18 4.30 3.26
N TYR A 78 3.07 5.63 3.31
CA TYR A 78 4.23 6.50 3.60
C TYR A 78 4.59 6.52 5.09
N TYR A 79 3.69 6.07 5.95
CA TYR A 79 3.85 5.99 7.40
C TYR A 79 4.21 4.59 7.91
N TRP A 80 4.41 3.63 6.99
CA TRP A 80 4.75 2.28 7.41
C TRP A 80 6.12 2.23 8.11
N ASP A 81 6.17 1.52 9.23
CA ASP A 81 7.39 1.32 10.03
C ASP A 81 8.14 0.04 9.62
N ASN A 82 9.46 0.15 9.40
CA ASN A 82 10.31 -0.99 9.08
C ASN A 82 11.18 -1.38 10.28
N ASP A 83 10.74 -2.31 11.12
CA ASP A 83 11.52 -2.86 12.24
C ASP A 83 12.26 -1.80 13.08
N GLY A 84 11.51 -0.79 13.56
CA GLY A 84 12.03 0.31 14.38
C GLY A 84 12.47 1.55 13.58
N MET A 85 12.51 1.48 12.25
CA MET A 85 12.62 2.65 11.38
C MET A 85 11.26 3.31 11.20
N ILE A 86 11.05 4.40 11.94
CA ILE A 86 9.78 5.13 11.97
C ILE A 86 9.52 5.78 10.60
N ASN A 87 8.31 5.57 10.07
CA ASN A 87 7.85 6.08 8.78
C ASN A 87 8.85 5.78 7.65
N ALA A 88 9.42 4.58 7.64
CA ALA A 88 10.33 4.13 6.59
C ALA A 88 9.65 4.11 5.22
N GLY A 89 8.33 3.91 5.20
CA GLY A 89 7.51 3.93 4.00
C GLY A 89 7.61 2.65 3.18
N ALA A 90 6.53 2.34 2.47
CA ALA A 90 6.48 1.19 1.59
C ALA A 90 5.55 1.40 0.38
N VAL A 91 5.92 0.76 -0.72
CA VAL A 91 5.06 0.57 -1.90
C VAL A 91 4.85 -0.92 -2.13
N THR A 92 3.59 -1.33 -2.18
CA THR A 92 3.20 -2.72 -2.38
C THR A 92 2.49 -2.85 -3.73
N PHE A 93 2.86 -3.86 -4.49
CA PHE A 93 2.15 -4.23 -5.70
C PHE A 93 0.90 -5.05 -5.36
N GLY A 94 -0.23 -4.70 -5.97
CA GLY A 94 -1.47 -5.44 -5.91
C GLY A 94 -1.90 -5.89 -7.30
N ASP A 95 -2.25 -7.16 -7.41
CA ASP A 95 -2.79 -7.74 -8.63
C ASP A 95 -4.23 -7.27 -8.82
N GLY A 96 -4.59 -6.82 -10.03
CA GLY A 96 -5.92 -6.27 -10.32
C GLY A 96 -7.05 -7.29 -10.29
N SER A 97 -6.73 -8.60 -10.32
CA SER A 97 -7.71 -9.68 -10.36
C SER A 97 -7.87 -10.39 -9.01
N THR A 98 -6.79 -10.46 -8.22
CA THR A 98 -6.72 -11.19 -6.95
C THR A 98 -6.42 -10.31 -5.75
N GLY A 99 -6.00 -9.06 -5.99
CA GLY A 99 -5.68 -8.08 -4.96
C GLY A 99 -4.33 -8.32 -4.30
N VAL A 100 -4.25 -7.89 -3.05
CA VAL A 100 -3.14 -8.17 -2.13
C VAL A 100 -3.71 -8.32 -0.73
N SER A 101 -3.22 -9.30 0.02
CA SER A 101 -3.57 -9.52 1.42
C SER A 101 -2.33 -9.92 2.24
N GLY A 102 -2.49 -9.93 3.55
CA GLY A 102 -1.42 -10.23 4.50
C GLY A 102 -0.89 -9.00 5.21
N ILE A 103 0.20 -9.20 5.93
CA ILE A 103 0.93 -8.12 6.61
C ILE A 103 2.01 -7.61 5.66
N ILE A 104 2.16 -6.29 5.61
CA ILE A 104 3.23 -5.64 4.87
C ILE A 104 4.62 -6.02 5.41
N SER A 105 5.54 -6.34 4.52
CA SER A 105 6.90 -6.77 4.88
C SER A 105 7.90 -6.50 3.76
N THR A 106 9.18 -6.65 4.08
CA THR A 106 10.28 -6.66 3.10
C THR A 106 10.16 -7.76 2.04
N SER A 107 9.34 -8.80 2.27
CA SER A 107 9.16 -9.91 1.33
C SER A 107 8.11 -9.66 0.25
N ASN A 108 7.18 -8.73 0.48
CA ASN A 108 6.07 -8.45 -0.41
C ASN A 108 5.97 -6.99 -0.85
N SER A 109 6.89 -6.12 -0.40
CA SER A 109 6.86 -4.69 -0.64
C SER A 109 8.24 -4.11 -0.91
N ILE A 110 8.26 -3.05 -1.72
CA ILE A 110 9.40 -2.15 -1.81
C ILE A 110 9.37 -1.26 -0.57
N VAL A 111 10.35 -1.41 0.31
CA VAL A 111 10.37 -0.73 1.60
C VAL A 111 11.56 0.21 1.75
N GLY A 112 11.39 1.22 2.60
CA GLY A 112 12.48 2.07 3.01
C GLY A 112 13.29 1.48 4.16
N PHE A 113 14.52 1.93 4.27
CA PHE A 113 15.50 1.56 5.29
C PHE A 113 15.99 2.75 6.11
N GLU A 114 15.57 3.97 5.76
CA GLU A 114 15.87 5.18 6.51
C GLU A 114 14.59 5.74 7.16
N PRO A 115 14.65 6.22 8.41
CA PRO A 115 13.51 6.93 9.01
C PRO A 115 13.23 8.22 8.23
N SER A 116 12.00 8.70 8.29
CA SER A 116 11.71 10.02 7.75
C SER A 116 12.48 11.10 8.53
N SER A 117 12.90 12.17 7.83
CA SER A 117 13.77 13.22 8.38
C SER A 117 13.16 14.02 9.55
N TYR A 118 11.90 13.76 9.89
CA TYR A 118 11.26 14.13 11.15
C TYR A 118 10.29 13.03 11.58
N TYR A 119 10.34 12.61 12.85
CA TYR A 119 9.53 11.53 13.46
C TYR A 119 8.01 11.56 13.21
N LEU A 120 7.47 12.64 12.63
CA LEU A 120 6.05 12.84 12.36
C LEU A 120 5.72 13.06 10.86
N THR A 121 6.71 13.04 9.97
CA THR A 121 6.49 13.25 8.54
C THR A 121 6.50 11.92 7.79
N ALA A 122 5.52 11.69 6.92
CA ALA A 122 5.51 10.54 6.03
C ALA A 122 6.67 10.62 5.02
N LYS A 123 7.21 9.48 4.61
CA LYS A 123 8.25 9.46 3.58
C LYS A 123 7.67 9.81 2.22
N LEU A 124 8.27 10.78 1.54
CA LEU A 124 7.88 11.10 0.16
C LEU A 124 8.42 10.03 -0.79
N MET A 125 7.50 9.37 -1.47
CA MET A 125 7.79 8.42 -2.53
C MET A 125 7.33 8.97 -3.87
N GLN A 126 8.16 8.79 -4.90
CA GLN A 126 7.77 9.08 -6.27
C GLN A 126 7.63 7.76 -7.02
N THR A 127 6.55 7.65 -7.79
CA THR A 127 6.35 6.55 -8.73
C THR A 127 6.33 7.12 -10.13
N ILE A 128 7.09 6.51 -11.03
CA ILE A 128 7.12 6.85 -12.46
C ILE A 128 6.69 5.60 -13.22
N LEU A 129 5.66 5.71 -14.06
CA LEU A 129 5.19 4.62 -14.90
C LEU A 129 5.96 4.60 -16.21
N ASP A 130 6.33 3.41 -16.65
CA ASP A 130 6.89 3.13 -17.97
C ASP A 130 6.03 2.07 -18.64
N ASP A 131 4.87 2.51 -19.09
CA ASP A 131 3.85 1.67 -19.73
C ASP A 131 4.34 1.10 -21.08
N LEU A 132 5.35 1.71 -21.70
CA LEU A 132 5.95 1.18 -22.92
C LEU A 132 6.69 -0.14 -22.67
N ASN A 133 7.27 -0.31 -21.48
CA ASN A 133 8.02 -1.49 -21.09
C ASN A 133 7.29 -2.37 -20.06
N ASN A 134 6.03 -2.06 -19.72
CA ASN A 134 5.30 -2.68 -18.62
C ASN A 134 6.13 -2.71 -17.32
N THR A 135 6.73 -1.56 -16.97
CA THR A 135 7.47 -1.42 -15.72
C THR A 135 7.07 -0.14 -14.98
N TYR A 136 7.47 -0.05 -13.72
CA TYR A 136 7.36 1.16 -12.93
C TYR A 136 8.62 1.34 -12.08
N TYR A 137 8.94 2.60 -11.80
CA TYR A 137 10.05 2.99 -10.96
C TYR A 137 9.51 3.59 -9.68
N VAL A 138 10.04 3.16 -8.54
CA VAL A 138 9.79 3.79 -7.24
C VAL A 138 11.08 4.44 -6.77
N THR A 139 11.00 5.65 -6.24
CA THR A 139 12.12 6.29 -5.55
C THR A 139 11.67 6.75 -4.17
N MET A 140 12.59 6.63 -3.22
CA MET A 140 12.44 7.17 -1.88
C MET A 140 13.45 8.30 -1.77
N LYS A 141 12.93 9.53 -1.66
CA LYS A 141 13.67 10.77 -1.95
C LYS A 141 14.99 10.93 -1.18
N ASP A 142 15.12 10.25 -0.04
CA ASP A 142 16.25 10.38 0.88
C ASP A 142 17.13 9.13 0.97
N GLU A 143 16.88 8.09 0.17
CA GLU A 143 17.64 6.82 0.25
C GLU A 143 18.68 6.62 -0.85
N GLY A 144 18.67 7.47 -1.88
CA GLY A 144 19.57 7.31 -3.04
C GLY A 144 19.35 6.00 -3.81
N ARG A 145 18.16 5.38 -3.67
CA ARG A 145 17.78 4.13 -4.33
C ARG A 145 16.60 4.34 -5.28
N VAL A 146 16.64 3.60 -6.39
CA VAL A 146 15.54 3.45 -7.34
C VAL A 146 15.21 1.97 -7.42
N TRP A 147 13.94 1.63 -7.21
CA TRP A 147 13.44 0.27 -7.41
C TRP A 147 12.70 0.20 -8.73
N VAL A 148 12.81 -0.95 -9.40
CA VAL A 148 12.10 -1.24 -10.64
C VAL A 148 11.18 -2.43 -10.38
N GLY A 149 9.90 -2.27 -10.70
CA GLY A 149 8.94 -3.36 -10.71
C GLY A 149 8.37 -3.57 -12.10
N SER A 150 7.93 -4.80 -12.39
CA SER A 150 7.13 -5.11 -13.57
C SER A 150 5.66 -4.82 -13.30
N GLN A 151 4.94 -4.32 -14.29
CA GLN A 151 3.48 -4.21 -14.26
C GLN A 151 2.86 -5.56 -14.58
#